data_AF-A0A2Y9MUS4-F1
#
_entry.id   AF-A0A2Y9MUS4-F1
#
_cell.length_a   1.000
_cell.length_b   1.000
_cell.length_c   1.000
_cell.angle_alpha   90.00
_cell.angle_beta   90.00
_cell.angle_gamma   90.00
#
_symmetry.space_group_name_H-M   'P 1'
#
loop_
_entity.id
_entity.type
_entity.pdbx_description
1 polymer ?
#
loop_
_entity_poly.entity_id
_entity_poly.type
_entity_poly.pdbx_seq_one_letter_code
_entity_poly.pdbx_strand_id
1 'polypeptide(L)'
;MICGGLPEAQPATPEVQEIANMVKPQLEEKTNETYEEFKAVEYKTQVVAGINYYIKIRVGNDRYIHIKVFKSLPQQNQSLALTGYQADKSKDDELTGF
;
A
#
# COMPACT_ATOMS: atom_id res chain seq x y z
N MET A 1 8.95 -21.50 -8.52
CA MET A 1 9.04 -20.22 -7.79
C MET A 1 9.32 -19.14 -8.81
N ILE A 2 8.41 -18.17 -9.00
CA ILE A 2 8.66 -17.04 -9.89
C ILE A 2 9.32 -15.95 -9.04
N CYS A 3 10.63 -15.79 -9.16
CA CYS A 3 11.35 -14.70 -8.50
C CYS A 3 10.88 -13.37 -9.11
N GLY A 4 10.32 -12.47 -8.29
CA GLY A 4 9.96 -11.10 -8.68
C GLY A 4 8.50 -10.85 -9.09
N GLY A 5 7.67 -11.90 -9.22
CA GLY A 5 6.23 -11.74 -9.50
C GLY A 5 5.44 -11.28 -8.28
N LEU A 6 4.41 -10.45 -8.48
CA LEU A 6 3.44 -10.17 -7.41
C LEU A 6 2.55 -11.41 -7.20
N PRO A 7 2.39 -11.89 -5.96
CA PRO A 7 1.45 -12.97 -5.63
C PRO A 7 0.00 -12.49 -5.78
N GLU A 8 -0.95 -13.42 -5.63
CA GLU A 8 -2.37 -13.08 -5.56
C GLU A 8 -2.67 -12.11 -4.41
N ALA A 9 -3.72 -11.31 -4.59
CA ALA A 9 -4.17 -10.37 -3.57
C ALA A 9 -4.67 -11.12 -2.34
N GLN A 10 -4.32 -10.61 -1.17
CA GLN A 10 -4.78 -11.12 0.12
C GLN A 10 -5.61 -10.04 0.83
N PRO A 11 -6.61 -10.42 1.64
CA PRO A 11 -7.36 -9.45 2.44
C PRO A 11 -6.42 -8.75 3.43
N ALA A 12 -6.59 -7.44 3.59
CA ALA A 12 -5.75 -6.65 4.50
C ALA A 12 -5.84 -7.16 5.95
N THR A 13 -4.68 -7.29 6.60
CA THR A 13 -4.55 -7.64 8.01
C THR A 13 -4.39 -6.39 8.87
N PRO A 14 -4.51 -6.49 10.21
CA PRO A 14 -4.21 -5.36 11.11
C PRO A 14 -2.82 -4.75 10.90
N GLU A 15 -1.79 -5.59 10.66
CA GLU A 15 -0.42 -5.10 10.36
C GLU A 15 -0.39 -4.27 9.08
N VAL A 16 -1.10 -4.69 8.02
CA VAL A 16 -1.16 -3.94 6.76
C VAL A 16 -1.89 -2.60 6.94
N GLN A 17 -2.94 -2.59 7.75
CA GLN A 17 -3.64 -1.34 8.11
C GLN A 17 -2.71 -0.39 8.89
N GLU A 18 -1.92 -0.90 9.82
CA GLU A 18 -0.93 -0.10 10.54
C GLU A 18 0.15 0.47 9.61
N ILE A 19 0.67 -0.34 8.68
CA ILE A 19 1.62 0.11 7.65
C ILE A 19 1.00 1.26 6.83
N ALA A 20 -0.24 1.09 6.38
CA ALA A 20 -0.96 2.13 5.64
C ALA A 20 -1.10 3.41 6.48
N ASN A 21 -1.49 3.30 7.76
CA ASN A 21 -1.65 4.43 8.66
C ASN A 21 -0.33 5.18 8.90
N MET A 22 0.80 4.47 9.03
CA MET A 22 2.12 5.09 9.22
C MET A 22 2.56 5.93 8.04
N VAL A 23 2.17 5.56 6.81
CA VAL A 23 2.52 6.31 5.60
C VAL A 23 1.41 7.26 5.13
N LYS A 24 0.24 7.26 5.78
CA LYS A 24 -0.87 8.15 5.45
C LYS A 24 -0.47 9.62 5.40
N PRO A 25 0.31 10.18 6.36
CA PRO A 25 0.75 11.57 6.28
C PRO A 25 1.58 11.87 5.02
N GLN A 26 2.42 10.92 4.59
CA GLN A 26 3.22 11.06 3.37
C GLN A 26 2.34 11.03 2.11
N LEU A 27 1.23 10.29 2.15
CA LEU A 27 0.26 10.26 1.05
C LEU A 27 -0.50 11.59 0.97
N GLU A 28 -1.06 12.06 2.10
CA GLU A 28 -1.81 13.31 2.18
C GLU A 28 -0.97 14.52 1.75
N GLU A 29 0.31 14.54 2.12
CA GLU A 29 1.26 15.56 1.65
C GLU A 29 1.47 15.50 0.12
N LYS A 30 1.56 14.28 -0.45
CA LYS A 30 1.78 14.09 -1.89
C LYS A 30 0.53 14.33 -2.75
N THR A 31 -0.65 14.06 -2.22
CA THR A 31 -1.93 14.26 -2.93
C THR A 31 -2.55 15.62 -2.64
N ASN A 32 -2.07 16.32 -1.59
CA ASN A 32 -2.66 17.55 -1.08
C ASN A 32 -4.16 17.41 -0.76
N GLU A 33 -4.54 16.22 -0.27
CA GLU A 33 -5.90 15.83 0.12
C GLU A 33 -5.83 15.14 1.48
N THR A 34 -6.82 15.35 2.34
CA THR A 34 -6.94 14.62 3.62
C THR A 34 -7.99 13.54 3.51
N TYR A 35 -7.70 12.36 4.06
CA TYR A 35 -8.58 11.20 3.94
C TYR A 35 -9.29 10.91 5.26
N GLU A 36 -10.60 11.14 5.33
CA GLU A 36 -11.41 10.81 6.52
C GLU A 36 -11.55 9.29 6.71
N GLU A 37 -11.90 8.57 5.63
CA GLU A 37 -11.82 7.11 5.58
C GLU A 37 -10.45 6.70 5.04
N PHE A 38 -9.81 5.72 5.66
CA PHE A 38 -8.52 5.20 5.21
C PHE A 38 -8.39 3.72 5.57
N LYS A 39 -9.18 2.88 4.91
CA LYS A 39 -9.29 1.45 5.24
C LYS A 39 -8.58 0.58 4.22
N ALA A 40 -7.54 -0.12 4.63
CA ALA A 40 -6.90 -1.15 3.82
C ALA A 40 -7.89 -2.31 3.59
N VAL A 41 -8.01 -2.75 2.33
CA VAL A 41 -8.95 -3.80 1.92
C VAL A 41 -8.21 -5.02 1.42
N GLU A 42 -7.22 -4.82 0.56
CA GLU A 42 -6.41 -5.89 -0.04
C GLU A 42 -4.95 -5.46 -0.11
N TYR A 43 -4.05 -6.43 -0.14
CA TYR A 43 -2.63 -6.17 -0.33
C TYR A 43 -1.94 -7.29 -1.12
N LYS A 44 -0.81 -6.95 -1.71
CA LYS A 44 0.16 -7.89 -2.28
C LYS A 44 1.55 -7.51 -1.77
N THR A 45 2.43 -8.50 -1.64
CA THR A 45 3.82 -8.27 -1.24
C THR A 45 4.79 -8.73 -2.32
N GLN A 46 5.87 -8.00 -2.50
CA GLN A 46 6.95 -8.38 -3.40
C GLN A 46 8.28 -8.31 -2.66
N VAL A 47 9.00 -9.42 -2.62
CA VAL A 47 10.34 -9.50 -2.00
C VAL A 47 11.36 -8.87 -2.94
N VAL A 48 12.15 -7.94 -2.40
CA VAL A 48 13.26 -7.25 -3.06
C VAL A 48 14.45 -7.21 -2.07
N ALA A 49 15.34 -6.21 -2.15
CA ALA A 49 16.26 -5.88 -1.05
C ALA A 49 15.49 -5.22 0.13
N GLY A 50 14.47 -5.91 0.64
CA GLY A 50 13.39 -5.38 1.47
C GLY A 50 12.05 -5.98 1.03
N ILE A 51 10.94 -5.34 1.39
CA ILE A 51 9.59 -5.79 0.99
C ILE A 51 8.83 -4.59 0.43
N ASN A 52 8.31 -4.72 -0.80
CA ASN A 52 7.28 -3.83 -1.30
C ASN A 52 5.91 -4.35 -0.87
N TYR A 53 5.13 -3.51 -0.22
CA TYR A 53 3.70 -3.70 0.02
C TYR A 53 2.93 -2.88 -0.99
N TYR A 54 2.10 -3.53 -1.78
CA TYR A 54 1.04 -2.88 -2.53
C TYR A 54 -0.22 -2.99 -1.70
N ILE A 55 -0.94 -1.89 -1.46
CA ILE A 55 -2.11 -1.88 -0.58
C ILE A 55 -3.24 -1.11 -1.27
N LYS A 56 -4.41 -1.74 -1.42
CA LYS A 56 -5.65 -1.09 -1.85
C LYS A 56 -6.34 -0.53 -0.63
N ILE A 57 -6.61 0.77 -0.64
CA ILE A 57 -7.18 1.52 0.46
C ILE A 57 -8.46 2.18 0.00
N ARG A 58 -9.55 1.96 0.74
CA ARG A 58 -10.81 2.69 0.56
C ARG A 58 -10.72 4.04 1.26
N VAL A 59 -11.09 5.10 0.54
CA VAL A 59 -10.99 6.49 0.98
C VAL A 59 -12.33 7.26 0.95
N GLY A 60 -13.45 6.55 1.04
CA GLY A 60 -14.81 7.13 1.01
C GLY A 60 -15.51 7.01 -0.34
N ASN A 61 -16.85 6.93 -0.32
CA ASN A 61 -17.72 6.97 -1.51
C ASN A 61 -17.26 6.09 -2.69
N ASP A 62 -16.87 4.84 -2.40
CA ASP A 62 -16.33 3.87 -3.37
C ASP A 62 -15.09 4.34 -4.17
N ARG A 63 -14.40 5.36 -3.67
CA ARG A 63 -13.06 5.76 -4.11
C ARG A 63 -12.01 4.92 -3.40
N TYR A 64 -11.01 4.52 -4.17
CA TYR A 64 -9.88 3.74 -3.70
C TYR A 64 -8.58 4.40 -4.15
N ILE A 65 -7.53 4.13 -3.38
CA ILE A 65 -6.16 4.49 -3.70
C ILE A 65 -5.32 3.23 -3.55
N HIS A 66 -4.45 2.97 -4.52
CA HIS A 66 -3.44 1.94 -4.40
C HIS A 66 -2.13 2.59 -3.98
N ILE A 67 -1.54 2.16 -2.88
CA ILE A 67 -0.23 2.66 -2.43
C ILE A 67 0.83 1.58 -2.54
N LYS A 68 2.07 2.01 -2.72
CA LYS A 68 3.27 1.17 -2.68
C LYS A 68 4.17 1.63 -1.54
N VAL A 69 4.33 0.78 -0.54
CA VAL A 69 5.16 1.03 0.64
C VAL A 69 6.37 0.13 0.60
N PHE A 70 7.55 0.71 0.76
CA PHE A 70 8.78 -0.05 0.93
C PHE A 70 9.08 -0.21 2.43
N LYS A 71 9.27 -1.46 2.87
CA LYS A 71 9.76 -1.83 4.20
C LYS A 71 11.22 -2.27 4.06
N SER A 72 12.12 -1.53 4.72
CA SER A 72 13.54 -1.85 4.72
C SER A 72 13.82 -3.17 5.45
N LEU A 73 15.01 -3.76 5.20
CA LEU A 73 15.42 -4.98 5.89
C LEU A 73 15.55 -4.72 7.41
N PRO A 74 15.38 -5.75 8.26
CA PRO A 74 15.45 -5.62 9.71
C PRO A 74 16.74 -4.96 10.23
N GLN A 75 17.85 -5.13 9.49
CA GLN A 75 19.16 -4.56 9.80
C GLN A 75 19.26 -3.05 9.47
N GLN A 76 18.28 -2.48 8.78
CA GLN A 76 18.24 -1.10 8.27
C GLN A 76 17.15 -0.25 8.95
N ASN A 77 17.02 -0.37 10.27
CA ASN A 77 16.08 0.40 11.11
C ASN A 77 14.58 0.26 10.77
N GLN A 78 14.19 -0.72 9.96
CA GLN A 78 12.78 -1.05 9.63
C GLN A 78 11.95 0.17 9.21
N SER A 79 12.49 1.03 8.35
CA SER A 79 11.79 2.20 7.86
C SER A 79 10.69 1.81 6.87
N LEU A 80 9.53 2.48 6.99
CA LEU A 80 8.44 2.42 6.03
C LEU A 80 8.42 3.71 5.23
N ALA A 81 8.47 3.59 3.90
CA ALA A 81 8.45 4.73 3.00
C ALA A 81 7.36 4.57 1.93
N LEU A 82 6.57 5.61 1.71
CA LEU A 82 5.65 5.66 0.57
C LEU A 82 6.47 5.91 -0.70
N THR A 83 6.56 4.89 -1.55
CA THR A 83 7.37 4.92 -2.78
C THR A 83 6.55 5.15 -4.03
N GLY A 84 5.23 4.98 -3.96
CA GLY A 84 4.33 5.26 -5.08
C GLY A 84 2.87 5.22 -4.65
N TYR A 85 2.00 5.81 -5.46
CA TYR A 85 0.56 5.72 -5.30
C TYR A 85 -0.15 5.83 -6.66
N GLN A 86 -1.38 5.34 -6.71
CA GLN A 86 -2.32 5.52 -7.81
C GLN A 86 -3.65 5.97 -7.21
N ALA A 87 -4.05 7.21 -7.53
CA ALA A 87 -5.33 7.77 -7.11
C ALA A 87 -6.48 7.34 -8.07
N ASP A 88 -7.70 7.71 -7.71
CA ASP A 88 -8.92 7.52 -8.50
C ASP A 88 -9.17 6.08 -8.96
N LYS A 89 -8.87 5.13 -8.06
CA LYS A 89 -9.21 3.72 -8.25
C LYS A 89 -10.61 3.41 -7.75
N SER A 90 -11.13 2.30 -8.23
CA SER A 90 -12.41 1.72 -7.86
C SER A 90 -12.21 0.42 -7.08
N LYS A 91 -13.31 -0.14 -6.58
CA LYS A 91 -13.31 -1.43 -5.88
C LYS A 91 -12.81 -2.57 -6.75
N ASP A 92 -13.16 -2.55 -8.04
CA ASP A 92 -12.90 -3.64 -8.98
C ASP A 92 -11.52 -3.56 -9.64
N ASP A 93 -10.80 -2.44 -9.47
CA ASP A 93 -9.44 -2.29 -9.99
C ASP A 93 -8.49 -3.29 -9.32
N GLU A 94 -7.80 -4.10 -10.11
CA GLU A 94 -6.83 -5.05 -9.56
C GLU A 94 -5.61 -4.31 -9.01
N LEU A 95 -5.07 -4.84 -7.91
CA LEU A 95 -3.80 -4.40 -7.37
C LEU A 95 -2.64 -4.94 -8.22
N THR A 96 -2.06 -4.11 -9.09
CA THR A 96 -0.93 -4.49 -9.95
C THR A 96 0.39 -3.90 -9.46
N GLY A 97 1.51 -4.43 -9.97
CA GLY A 97 2.82 -3.82 -9.75
C GLY A 97 2.95 -2.50 -10.52
N PHE A 98 3.41 -1.46 -9.83
CA PHE A 98 3.82 -0.16 -10.36
C PHE A 98 5.03 0.37 -9.57
#